data_AF-A0A1S2MET9-F1
#
_entry.id   AF-A0A1S2MET9-F1
#
_cell.length_a   1.000
_cell.length_b   1.000
_cell.length_c   1.000
_cell.angle_alpha   90.00
_cell.angle_beta   90.00
_cell.angle_gamma   90.00
#
_symmetry.space_group_name_H-M   'P 1'
#
loop_
_entity.id
_entity.type
_entity.pdbx_description
1 polymer ?
#
loop_
_entity_poly.entity_id
_entity_poly.type
_entity_poly.pdbx_seq_one_letter_code
_entity_poly.pdbx_strand_id
1 'polypeptide(L)'
;MSKINAIWREYIWEEITENRVNYYVEYHPVNLKSLKFAQLDLVYTLDVKTDEIVKNMEYELNLWLKRFPLPLLVMAFDKSGDKISLSNVKPNSELIGYIDTKPNRIIKSWNKISDNELPIEQTKDENISKVYQGLAYIKREQKEREANHKIDEAKKIKKFIDISLFSWIAFSIIIAYLGWQNYYVGAIAFVYTLYKSLERFWKIKEGRDRKSIEKDNKNMKMRHYYYHCELNPKGFERLKAENFKKEEEERIRAKKEKISQS
;
A
#
# COMPACT_ATOMS: atom_id res chain seq x y z
N MET A 1 -2.78 -19.47 16.95
CA MET A 1 -2.58 -18.00 16.82
C MET A 1 -2.34 -17.67 15.36
N SER A 2 -2.98 -16.65 14.81
CA SER A 2 -2.71 -16.17 13.43
C SER A 2 -1.22 -15.79 13.29
N LYS A 3 -0.57 -16.09 12.15
CA LYS A 3 0.82 -15.68 11.86
C LYS A 3 1.02 -14.17 12.02
N ILE A 4 -0.05 -13.39 11.85
CA ILE A 4 -0.07 -11.93 12.01
C ILE A 4 0.15 -11.52 13.47
N ASN A 5 -0.36 -12.28 14.44
CA ASN A 5 -0.25 -11.97 15.88
C ASN A 5 1.19 -12.07 16.40
N ALA A 6 2.01 -12.89 15.74
CA ALA A 6 3.42 -13.05 16.06
C ALA A 6 4.28 -11.88 15.55
N ILE A 7 3.84 -11.18 14.50
CA ILE A 7 4.64 -10.19 13.78
C ILE A 7 4.26 -8.76 14.17
N TRP A 8 2.96 -8.46 14.30
CA TRP A 8 2.45 -7.11 14.54
C TRP A 8 2.16 -6.85 16.02
N ARG A 9 2.39 -5.60 16.44
CA ARG A 9 1.93 -5.10 17.74
C ARG A 9 0.41 -4.95 17.76
N GLU A 10 -0.15 -4.78 18.95
CA GLU A 10 -1.60 -4.62 19.14
C GLU A 10 -2.11 -3.29 18.55
N TYR A 11 -1.34 -2.24 18.77
CA TYR A 11 -1.57 -0.90 18.25
C TYR A 11 -0.70 -0.66 17.03
N ILE A 12 -1.32 -0.16 15.96
CA ILE A 12 -0.64 0.27 14.75
C ILE A 12 -0.78 1.78 14.70
N TRP A 13 0.30 2.49 15.02
CA TRP A 13 0.34 3.94 15.01
C TRP A 13 0.50 4.47 13.58
N GLU A 14 -0.14 5.61 13.32
CA GLU A 14 -0.07 6.29 12.03
C GLU A 14 1.30 6.95 11.82
N GLU A 15 1.71 7.02 10.56
CA GLU A 15 2.96 7.67 10.14
C GLU A 15 2.79 9.19 10.27
N ILE A 16 3.85 9.86 10.71
CA ILE A 16 3.85 11.33 10.88
C ILE A 16 4.68 11.92 9.75
N THR A 17 4.09 12.83 9.00
CA THR A 17 4.79 13.53 7.92
C THR A 17 4.88 15.02 8.21
N GLU A 18 6.07 15.60 8.12
CA GLU A 18 6.28 17.03 8.33
C GLU A 18 7.07 17.67 7.19
N ASN A 19 6.63 18.84 6.74
CA ASN A 19 7.32 19.57 5.68
C ASN A 19 8.52 20.36 6.24
N ARG A 20 9.56 20.49 5.41
CA ARG A 20 10.69 21.43 5.58
C ARG A 20 10.88 22.17 4.26
N VAL A 21 11.76 23.17 4.23
CA VAL A 21 11.97 24.00 3.03
C VAL A 21 12.46 23.15 1.84
N ASN A 22 13.51 22.35 2.05
CA ASN A 22 14.19 21.61 0.95
C ASN A 22 13.82 20.12 0.86
N TYR A 23 13.22 19.57 1.92
CA TYR A 23 12.85 18.16 2.04
C TYR A 23 11.57 18.05 2.89
N TYR A 24 11.00 16.86 3.00
CA TYR A 24 10.04 16.55 4.06
C TYR A 24 10.53 15.33 4.83
N VAL A 25 9.94 15.12 6.00
CA VAL A 25 10.31 14.05 6.91
C VAL A 25 9.13 13.11 7.09
N GLU A 26 9.36 11.81 6.96
CA GLU A 26 8.38 10.76 7.29
C GLU A 26 8.89 9.97 8.50
N TYR A 27 8.12 9.97 9.58
CA TYR A 27 8.38 9.17 10.76
C TYR A 27 7.47 7.96 10.78
N HIS A 28 8.08 6.78 10.80
CA HIS A 28 7.41 5.50 10.87
C HIS A 28 7.57 4.93 12.30
N PRO A 29 6.47 4.87 13.08
CA PRO A 29 6.49 4.28 14.41
C PRO A 29 6.84 2.78 14.40
N VAL A 30 7.27 2.28 15.56
CA VAL A 30 7.65 0.87 15.76
C VAL A 30 6.41 -0.04 15.82
N ASN A 31 5.81 -0.32 14.67
CA ASN A 31 4.57 -1.11 14.56
C ASN A 31 4.79 -2.63 14.55
N LEU A 32 5.99 -3.09 14.17
CA LEU A 32 6.36 -4.52 14.14
C LEU A 32 7.09 -4.93 15.42
N LYS A 33 6.81 -6.15 15.90
CA LYS A 33 7.51 -6.73 17.06
C LYS A 33 8.96 -7.06 16.77
N SER A 34 9.27 -7.36 15.51
CA SER A 34 10.62 -7.67 15.04
C SER A 34 11.50 -6.43 14.88
N LEU A 35 10.90 -5.24 14.79
CA LEU A 35 11.64 -3.99 14.65
C LEU A 35 11.90 -3.37 16.03
N LYS A 36 13.14 -2.95 16.25
CA LYS A 36 13.58 -2.28 17.48
C LYS A 36 13.79 -0.77 17.30
N PHE A 37 13.74 -0.30 16.06
CA PHE A 37 13.95 1.09 15.70
C PHE A 37 12.68 1.66 15.08
N ALA A 38 12.37 2.91 15.42
CA ALA A 38 11.53 3.74 14.56
C ALA A 38 12.37 4.16 13.34
N GLN A 39 11.71 4.47 12.23
CA GLN A 39 12.39 4.89 11.01
C GLN A 39 12.02 6.35 10.71
N LEU A 40 13.03 7.13 10.32
CA LEU A 40 12.89 8.52 9.92
C LEU A 40 13.47 8.71 8.52
N ASP A 41 12.62 9.01 7.57
CA ASP A 41 13.00 9.17 6.18
C ASP A 41 13.00 10.64 5.80
N LEU A 42 14.17 11.16 5.41
CA LEU A 42 14.31 12.51 4.85
C LEU A 42 14.24 12.41 3.34
N VAL A 43 13.14 12.87 2.75
CA VAL A 43 12.94 12.81 1.30
C VAL A 43 13.13 14.19 0.68
N TYR A 44 14.15 14.31 -0.15
CA TYR A 44 14.55 15.57 -0.78
C TYR A 44 13.82 15.78 -2.11
N THR A 45 13.35 17.00 -2.35
CA THR A 45 12.74 17.36 -3.65
C THR A 45 13.73 17.99 -4.63
N LEU A 46 14.92 18.35 -4.16
CA LEU A 46 15.97 19.01 -4.91
C LEU A 46 17.29 18.28 -4.66
N ASP A 47 18.26 18.45 -5.57
CA ASP A 47 19.58 17.88 -5.40
C ASP A 47 20.35 18.70 -4.34
N VAL A 48 20.66 18.06 -3.21
CA VAL A 48 21.36 18.67 -2.07
C VAL A 48 22.74 18.05 -1.92
N LYS A 49 23.72 18.83 -1.47
CA LYS A 49 25.09 18.34 -1.23
C LYS A 49 25.11 17.33 -0.08
N THR A 50 25.92 16.29 -0.21
CA THR A 50 26.07 15.22 0.78
C THR A 50 26.38 15.73 2.19
N ASP A 51 27.23 16.74 2.33
CA ASP A 51 27.57 17.34 3.62
C ASP A 51 26.39 18.02 4.32
N GLU A 52 25.49 18.63 3.54
CA GLU A 52 24.29 19.27 4.06
C GLU A 52 23.26 18.20 4.47
N ILE A 53 23.15 17.11 3.71
CA ILE A 53 22.30 15.97 4.05
C ILE A 53 22.71 15.36 5.39
N VAL A 54 24.01 15.15 5.62
CA VAL A 54 24.55 14.63 6.89
C VAL A 54 24.16 15.55 8.06
N LYS A 55 24.30 16.87 7.89
CA LYS A 55 23.89 17.84 8.93
C LYS A 55 22.39 17.79 9.21
N ASN A 56 21.57 17.69 8.16
CA ASN A 56 20.12 17.59 8.29
C ASN A 56 19.72 16.30 9.02
N MET A 57 20.33 15.16 8.68
CA MET A 57 20.08 13.88 9.35
C MET A 57 20.44 13.96 10.85
N GLU A 58 21.59 14.52 11.19
CA GLU A 58 22.01 14.66 12.60
C GLU A 58 21.13 15.65 13.40
N TYR A 59 20.61 16.68 12.73
CA TYR A 59 19.68 17.65 13.31
C TYR A 59 18.31 17.02 13.56
N GLU A 60 17.72 16.38 12.55
CA GLU A 60 16.42 15.72 12.66
C GLU A 60 16.47 14.56 13.67
N LEU A 61 17.55 13.76 13.69
CA LEU A 61 17.75 12.74 14.72
C LEU A 61 17.59 13.32 16.14
N ASN A 62 18.27 14.44 16.41
CA ASN A 62 18.19 15.08 17.71
C ASN A 62 16.80 15.62 18.05
N LEU A 63 16.10 16.17 17.05
CA LEU A 63 14.76 16.74 17.23
C LEU A 63 13.74 15.62 17.52
N TRP A 64 13.78 14.54 16.73
CA TRP A 64 12.84 13.43 16.86
C TRP A 64 13.11 12.57 18.10
N LEU A 65 14.37 12.35 18.50
CA LEU A 65 14.67 11.65 19.76
C LEU A 65 14.19 12.42 21.00
N LYS A 66 14.15 13.76 20.94
CA LYS A 66 13.56 14.57 22.02
C LYS A 66 12.05 14.44 22.09
N ARG A 67 11.38 14.26 20.94
CA ARG A 67 9.93 14.11 20.85
C ARG A 67 9.49 12.68 21.21
N PHE A 68 10.19 11.69 20.67
CA PHE A 68 9.94 10.27 20.89
C PHE A 68 11.25 9.60 21.32
N PRO A 69 11.47 9.39 22.63
CA PRO A 69 12.71 8.83 23.17
C PRO A 69 12.81 7.30 22.95
N LEU A 70 12.91 6.91 21.68
CA LEU A 70 13.05 5.53 21.20
C LEU A 70 14.22 5.45 20.21
N PRO A 71 14.86 4.28 20.03
CA PRO A 71 15.88 4.10 19.01
C PRO A 71 15.33 4.49 17.62
N LEU A 72 16.10 5.30 16.91
CA LEU A 72 15.72 5.90 15.63
C LEU A 72 16.76 5.57 14.56
N LEU A 73 16.30 5.09 13.42
CA LEU A 73 17.07 4.90 12.20
C LEU A 73 16.71 6.01 11.23
N VAL A 74 17.67 6.85 10.86
CA VAL A 74 17.49 7.95 9.91
C VAL A 74 18.10 7.57 8.56
N MET A 75 17.32 7.75 7.50
CA MET A 75 17.73 7.54 6.11
C MET A 75 17.40 8.77 5.27
N ALA A 76 18.13 8.94 4.16
CA ALA A 76 17.92 10.04 3.23
C ALA A 76 17.64 9.48 1.82
N PHE A 77 16.65 10.06 1.16
CA PHE A 77 16.18 9.69 -0.18
C PHE A 77 16.22 10.90 -1.11
N ASP A 78 16.62 10.68 -2.35
CA ASP A 78 16.66 11.72 -3.38
C ASP A 78 15.24 12.00 -3.94
N LYS A 79 15.18 12.92 -4.91
CA LYS A 79 13.93 13.26 -5.60
C LYS A 79 13.35 12.10 -6.40
N SER A 80 14.15 11.07 -6.71
CA SER A 80 13.78 9.87 -7.44
C SER A 80 13.26 8.76 -6.50
N GLY A 81 13.27 8.98 -5.19
CA GLY A 81 12.96 7.96 -4.18
C GLY A 81 14.10 6.96 -3.94
N ASP A 82 15.27 7.21 -4.51
CA ASP A 82 16.45 6.38 -4.32
C ASP A 82 17.19 6.78 -3.05
N LYS A 83 17.65 5.80 -2.28
CA LYS A 83 18.45 6.05 -1.07
C LYS A 83 19.78 6.71 -1.44
N ILE A 84 20.06 7.85 -0.82
CA ILE A 84 21.28 8.61 -1.08
C ILE A 84 22.47 7.90 -0.45
N SER A 85 23.50 7.63 -1.25
CA SER A 85 24.76 7.08 -0.72
C SER A 85 25.60 8.17 -0.04
N LEU A 86 25.94 7.96 1.23
CA LEU A 86 26.83 8.85 1.99
C LEU A 86 28.24 8.27 2.16
N SER A 87 28.56 7.18 1.46
CA SER A 87 29.84 6.44 1.59
C SER A 87 31.09 7.31 1.41
N ASN A 88 30.96 8.44 0.70
CA ASN A 88 32.06 9.36 0.45
C ASN A 88 32.38 10.26 1.66
N VAL A 89 31.45 10.39 2.61
CA VAL A 89 31.55 11.30 3.77
C VAL A 89 31.45 10.54 5.10
N LYS A 90 30.71 9.43 5.13
CA LYS A 90 30.45 8.60 6.32
C LYS A 90 30.59 7.10 6.01
N PRO A 91 30.84 6.25 7.02
CA PRO A 91 30.99 4.80 6.82
C PRO A 91 29.75 4.11 6.24
N ASN A 92 28.54 4.55 6.64
CA ASN A 92 27.27 4.06 6.09
C ASN A 92 26.33 5.23 5.80
N SER A 93 25.32 4.97 4.98
CA SER A 93 24.28 5.94 4.62
C SER A 93 23.12 5.99 5.62
N GLU A 94 23.11 5.13 6.64
CA GLU A 94 22.14 5.19 7.72
C GLU A 94 22.76 5.81 8.97
N LEU A 95 21.99 6.65 9.64
CA LEU A 95 22.33 7.18 10.95
C LEU A 95 21.42 6.56 11.99
N ILE A 96 22.01 5.89 12.97
CA ILE A 96 21.27 5.36 14.11
C ILE A 96 21.49 6.29 15.30
N GLY A 97 20.44 6.54 16.06
CA GLY A 97 20.59 7.15 17.37
C GLY A 97 19.59 6.65 18.39
N TYR A 98 20.01 6.68 19.65
CA TYR A 98 19.20 6.29 20.80
C TYR A 98 19.65 7.09 22.02
N ILE A 99 18.81 7.11 23.05
CA ILE A 99 19.15 7.76 24.32
C ILE A 99 19.71 6.69 25.24
N ASP A 100 20.95 6.86 25.69
CA ASP A 100 21.50 5.99 26.73
C ASP A 100 20.85 6.33 28.08
N THR A 101 20.29 5.35 28.77
CA THR A 101 19.58 5.57 30.04
C THR A 101 20.51 6.02 31.17
N LYS A 102 21.83 5.78 31.06
CA LYS A 102 22.84 6.24 32.04
C LYS A 102 24.14 6.64 31.33
N PRO A 103 24.16 7.80 30.65
CA PRO A 103 24.08 9.11 31.31
C PRO A 103 23.01 10.07 30.74
N ASN A 104 21.90 9.55 30.20
CA ASN A 104 20.84 10.32 29.53
C ASN A 104 21.38 11.20 28.38
N ARG A 105 22.24 10.62 27.54
CA ARG A 105 22.83 11.29 26.38
C ARG A 105 22.37 10.62 25.10
N ILE A 106 22.20 11.43 24.06
CA ILE A 106 21.95 10.93 22.71
C ILE A 106 23.25 10.34 22.18
N ILE A 107 23.26 9.03 21.97
CA ILE A 107 24.32 8.33 21.25
C ILE A 107 23.94 8.33 19.76
N LYS A 108 24.89 8.69 18.92
CA LYS A 108 24.76 8.71 17.45
C LYS A 108 25.81 7.79 16.86
N SER A 109 25.41 6.92 15.94
CA SER A 109 26.31 6.02 15.25
C SER A 109 25.98 5.95 13.77
N TRP A 110 27.01 6.14 12.95
CA TRP A 110 26.97 5.88 11.51
C TRP A 110 27.41 4.45 11.18
N ASN A 111 27.67 3.61 12.18
CA ASN A 111 28.06 2.22 12.03
C ASN A 111 26.89 1.30 12.33
N LYS A 112 26.93 0.08 11.78
CA LYS A 112 25.99 -0.97 12.15
C LYS A 112 26.13 -1.26 13.65
N ILE A 113 25.06 -0.99 14.39
CA ILE A 113 24.96 -1.31 15.82
C ILE A 113 24.38 -2.72 15.94
N SER A 114 24.93 -3.52 16.86
CA SER A 114 24.34 -4.82 17.14
C SER A 114 23.06 -4.67 17.97
N ASP A 115 22.11 -5.58 17.74
CA ASP A 115 20.83 -5.64 18.45
C ASP A 115 20.94 -5.70 19.98
N ASN A 116 22.12 -6.06 20.50
CA ASN A 116 22.44 -6.21 21.92
C ASN A 116 22.94 -4.91 22.57
N GLU A 117 23.33 -3.91 21.77
CA GLU A 117 23.81 -2.61 22.25
C GLU A 117 22.67 -1.62 22.52
N LEU A 118 21.45 -1.95 22.10
CA LEU A 118 20.28 -1.09 22.29
C LEU A 118 19.73 -1.17 23.72
N PRO A 119 19.24 -0.05 24.27
CA PRO A 119 18.56 -0.06 25.56
C PRO A 119 17.31 -0.94 25.51
N ILE A 120 17.37 -2.10 26.17
CA ILE A 120 16.27 -3.07 26.23
C ILE A 120 15.00 -2.42 26.77
N GLU A 121 15.14 -1.52 27.75
CA GLU A 121 14.02 -0.78 28.35
C GLU A 121 13.23 0.06 27.35
N GLN A 122 13.89 0.64 26.34
CA GLN A 122 13.22 1.44 25.31
C GLN A 122 12.47 0.57 24.29
N THR A 123 12.91 -0.68 24.11
CA THR A 123 12.36 -1.60 23.11
C THR A 123 11.11 -2.35 23.61
N LYS A 124 10.79 -2.25 24.91
CA LYS A 124 9.61 -2.90 25.52
C LYS A 124 8.31 -2.23 25.06
N ASP A 125 7.31 -3.05 24.77
CA ASP A 125 5.96 -2.66 24.32
C ASP A 125 5.30 -1.63 25.23
N GLU A 126 5.50 -1.77 26.54
CA GLU A 126 4.99 -0.84 27.55
C GLU A 126 5.56 0.57 27.39
N ASN A 127 6.87 0.68 27.12
CA ASN A 127 7.52 1.97 26.93
C ASN A 127 7.13 2.59 25.58
N ILE A 128 7.09 1.78 24.52
CA ILE A 128 6.65 2.23 23.19
C ILE A 128 5.22 2.80 23.25
N SER A 129 4.32 2.11 23.94
CA SER A 129 2.93 2.55 24.09
C SER A 129 2.81 3.85 24.89
N LYS A 130 3.68 4.06 25.90
CA LYS A 130 3.76 5.32 26.65
C LYS A 130 4.31 6.46 25.81
N VAL A 131 5.37 6.22 25.04
CA VAL A 131 5.99 7.24 24.18
C VAL A 131 5.03 7.71 23.08
N TYR A 132 4.24 6.80 22.52
CA TYR A 132 3.24 7.12 21.50
C TYR A 132 1.85 7.45 22.06
N GLN A 133 1.75 7.71 23.37
CA GLN A 133 0.50 8.10 24.01
C GLN A 133 0.06 9.48 23.46
N GLY A 134 -0.94 9.47 22.58
CA GLY A 134 -1.44 10.66 21.90
C GLY A 134 -1.28 10.65 20.37
N LEU A 135 -0.56 9.67 19.82
CA LEU A 135 -0.58 9.43 18.37
C LEU A 135 -1.86 8.72 17.96
N ALA A 136 -2.37 9.07 16.78
CA ALA A 136 -3.46 8.33 16.15
C ALA A 136 -3.01 6.89 15.91
N TYR A 137 -3.89 5.95 16.26
CA TYR A 137 -3.62 4.53 16.09
C TYR A 137 -4.88 3.79 15.68
N ILE A 138 -4.67 2.69 14.96
CA ILE A 138 -5.71 1.72 14.64
C ILE A 138 -5.40 0.44 15.41
N LYS A 139 -6.39 -0.09 16.13
CA LYS A 139 -6.25 -1.41 16.76
C LYS A 139 -6.16 -2.48 15.68
N ARG A 140 -5.17 -3.38 15.79
CA ARG A 140 -4.96 -4.46 14.81
C ARG A 140 -6.23 -5.25 14.54
N GLU A 141 -6.98 -5.59 15.59
CA GLU A 141 -8.23 -6.35 15.48
C GLU A 141 -9.26 -5.64 14.60
N GLN A 142 -9.35 -4.31 14.67
CA GLN A 142 -10.24 -3.52 13.83
C GLN A 142 -9.82 -3.61 12.35
N LYS A 143 -8.52 -3.49 12.08
CA LYS A 143 -7.97 -3.62 10.73
C LYS A 143 -8.21 -5.03 10.15
N GLU A 144 -8.09 -6.07 10.97
CA GLU A 144 -8.42 -7.45 10.59
C GLU A 144 -9.91 -7.63 10.31
N ARG A 145 -10.78 -7.06 11.15
CA ARG A 145 -12.24 -7.09 10.96
C ARG A 145 -12.64 -6.38 9.67
N GLU A 146 -12.08 -5.21 9.37
CA GLU A 146 -12.34 -4.48 8.12
C GLU A 146 -11.88 -5.27 6.88
N ALA A 147 -10.69 -5.89 6.95
CA ALA A 147 -10.19 -6.72 5.86
C ALA A 147 -11.09 -7.95 5.64
N ASN A 148 -11.46 -8.64 6.71
CA ASN A 148 -12.36 -9.79 6.66
C ASN A 148 -13.76 -9.39 6.17
N HIS A 149 -14.26 -8.22 6.58
CA HIS A 149 -15.55 -7.71 6.14
C HIS A 149 -15.59 -7.50 4.62
N LYS A 150 -14.55 -6.89 4.04
CA LYS A 150 -14.43 -6.72 2.58
C LYS A 150 -14.42 -8.06 1.84
N ILE A 151 -13.73 -9.05 2.39
CA ILE A 151 -13.70 -10.41 1.84
C ILE A 151 -15.10 -11.05 1.91
N ASP A 152 -15.80 -10.90 3.02
CA ASP A 152 -17.12 -11.49 3.21
C ASP A 152 -18.22 -10.78 2.41
N GLU A 153 -18.11 -9.46 2.20
CA GLU A 153 -18.94 -8.72 1.25
C GLU A 153 -18.76 -9.26 -0.18
N ALA A 154 -17.52 -9.47 -0.61
CA ALA A 154 -17.24 -10.05 -1.92
C ALA A 154 -17.84 -11.47 -2.06
N LYS A 155 -17.76 -12.29 -1.00
CA LYS A 155 -18.41 -13.62 -0.97
C LYS A 155 -19.94 -13.54 -1.01
N LYS A 156 -20.56 -12.59 -0.29
CA LYS A 156 -22.01 -12.37 -0.30
C LYS A 156 -22.51 -11.97 -1.69
N ILE A 157 -21.80 -11.05 -2.36
CA ILE A 157 -22.11 -10.64 -3.73
C ILE A 157 -22.04 -11.85 -4.67
N LYS A 158 -20.98 -12.65 -4.59
CA LYS A 158 -20.84 -13.88 -5.38
C LYS A 158 -22.00 -14.84 -5.13
N LYS A 159 -22.33 -15.11 -3.85
CA LYS A 159 -23.44 -16.00 -3.46
C LYS A 159 -24.79 -15.50 -3.97
N PHE A 160 -25.04 -14.19 -3.96
CA PHE A 160 -26.26 -13.59 -4.50
C PHE A 160 -26.38 -13.79 -6.01
N ILE A 161 -25.28 -13.59 -6.75
CA ILE A 161 -25.24 -13.84 -8.20
C ILE A 161 -25.53 -15.32 -8.50
N ASP A 162 -24.90 -16.23 -7.76
CA ASP A 162 -25.10 -17.68 -7.93
C ASP A 162 -26.57 -18.07 -7.66
N ILE A 163 -27.15 -17.64 -6.52
CA ILE A 163 -28.55 -17.94 -6.16
C ILE A 163 -29.52 -17.36 -7.19
N SER A 164 -29.31 -16.13 -7.64
CA SER A 164 -30.16 -15.50 -8.65
C SER A 164 -30.18 -16.31 -9.95
N LEU A 165 -29.02 -16.79 -10.39
CA LEU A 165 -28.89 -17.61 -11.59
C LEU A 165 -29.62 -18.96 -11.45
N PHE A 166 -29.44 -19.66 -10.32
CA PHE A 166 -30.14 -20.93 -10.07
C PHE A 166 -31.66 -20.75 -9.91
N SER A 167 -32.12 -19.65 -9.31
CA SER A 167 -33.54 -19.35 -9.16
C SER A 167 -34.24 -19.15 -10.51
N TRP A 168 -33.60 -18.45 -11.46
CA TRP A 168 -34.15 -18.28 -12.81
C TRP A 168 -34.23 -19.59 -13.60
N ILE A 169 -33.23 -20.48 -13.44
CA ILE A 169 -33.25 -21.82 -14.03
C ILE A 169 -34.39 -22.65 -13.43
N ALA A 170 -34.53 -22.65 -12.10
CA ALA A 170 -35.59 -23.36 -11.41
C ALA A 170 -36.99 -22.85 -11.82
N PHE A 171 -37.17 -21.54 -11.94
CA PHE A 171 -38.44 -20.95 -12.37
C PHE A 171 -38.81 -21.36 -13.80
N SER A 172 -37.81 -21.45 -14.69
CA SER A 172 -37.99 -21.92 -16.07
C SER A 172 -38.44 -23.39 -16.11
N ILE A 173 -37.88 -24.24 -15.25
CA ILE A 173 -38.26 -25.65 -15.10
C ILE A 173 -39.69 -25.79 -14.54
N ILE A 174 -40.05 -24.96 -13.54
CA ILE A 174 -41.39 -24.98 -12.94
C ILE A 174 -42.47 -24.56 -13.94
N ILE A 175 -42.22 -23.53 -14.75
CA ILE A 175 -43.14 -23.12 -15.82
C ILE A 175 -43.29 -24.24 -16.86
N ALA A 176 -42.19 -24.90 -17.24
CA ALA A 176 -42.25 -26.03 -18.15
C ALA A 176 -43.08 -27.19 -17.57
N TYR A 177 -43.01 -27.43 -16.26
CA TYR A 177 -43.78 -28.47 -15.58
C TYR A 177 -45.27 -28.12 -15.41
N LEU A 178 -45.60 -26.90 -14.98
CA LEU A 178 -46.99 -26.45 -14.78
C LEU A 178 -47.74 -26.24 -16.11
N GLY A 179 -47.02 -25.99 -17.20
CA GLY A 179 -47.59 -25.89 -18.55
C GLY A 179 -48.27 -27.16 -19.07
N TRP A 180 -48.14 -28.30 -18.37
CA TRP A 180 -48.71 -29.59 -18.78
C TRP A 180 -50.25 -29.67 -18.64
N GLN A 181 -50.89 -28.80 -17.84
CA GLN A 181 -52.36 -28.81 -17.68
C GLN A 181 -53.13 -28.02 -18.76
N ASN A 182 -52.51 -27.02 -19.39
CA ASN A 182 -53.13 -26.29 -20.49
C ASN A 182 -52.03 -25.88 -21.47
N TYR A 183 -51.85 -26.73 -22.47
CA TYR A 183 -50.72 -26.69 -23.41
C TYR A 183 -50.47 -25.30 -23.99
N TYR A 184 -51.54 -24.57 -24.32
CA TYR A 184 -51.44 -23.23 -24.91
C TYR A 184 -50.94 -22.17 -23.93
N VAL A 185 -51.42 -22.19 -22.68
CA VAL A 185 -51.00 -21.21 -21.65
C VAL A 185 -49.55 -21.48 -21.22
N GLY A 186 -49.20 -22.76 -21.06
CA GLY A 186 -47.83 -23.19 -20.79
C GLY A 186 -46.85 -22.81 -21.90
N ALA A 187 -47.25 -23.02 -23.17
CA ALA A 187 -46.45 -22.65 -24.32
C ALA A 187 -46.22 -21.13 -24.41
N ILE A 188 -47.26 -20.32 -24.19
CA ILE A 188 -47.13 -18.85 -24.23
C ILE A 188 -46.25 -18.35 -23.07
N ALA A 189 -46.43 -18.87 -21.85
CA ALA A 189 -45.60 -18.51 -20.71
C ALA A 189 -44.14 -18.92 -20.90
N PHE A 190 -43.90 -20.11 -21.47
CA PHE A 190 -42.56 -20.60 -21.79
C PHE A 190 -41.89 -19.75 -22.88
N VAL A 191 -42.60 -19.42 -23.97
CA VAL A 191 -42.08 -18.54 -25.03
C VAL A 191 -41.77 -17.15 -24.46
N TYR A 192 -42.61 -16.61 -23.58
CA TYR A 192 -42.39 -15.32 -22.96
C TYR A 192 -41.15 -15.30 -22.04
N THR A 193 -40.98 -16.32 -21.18
CA THR A 193 -39.79 -16.40 -20.31
C THR A 193 -38.52 -16.71 -21.09
N LEU A 194 -38.61 -17.51 -22.15
CA LEU A 194 -37.52 -17.75 -23.09
C LEU A 194 -37.13 -16.45 -23.81
N TYR A 195 -38.10 -15.69 -24.31
CA TYR A 195 -37.87 -14.38 -24.94
C TYR A 195 -37.24 -13.38 -23.96
N LYS A 196 -37.77 -13.24 -22.74
CA LYS A 196 -37.20 -12.37 -21.70
C LYS A 196 -35.77 -12.76 -21.31
N SER A 197 -35.51 -14.06 -21.25
CA SER A 197 -34.18 -14.59 -20.95
C SER A 197 -33.21 -14.34 -22.11
N LEU A 198 -33.67 -14.51 -23.36
CA LEU A 198 -32.91 -14.20 -24.57
C LEU A 198 -32.64 -12.69 -24.70
N GLU A 199 -33.61 -11.83 -24.42
CA GLU A 199 -33.45 -10.37 -24.46
C GLU A 199 -32.41 -9.90 -23.42
N ARG A 200 -32.48 -10.42 -22.18
CA ARG A 200 -31.46 -10.16 -21.16
C ARG A 200 -30.10 -10.74 -21.56
N PHE A 201 -30.07 -11.94 -22.12
CA PHE A 201 -28.85 -12.56 -22.62
C PHE A 201 -28.22 -11.73 -23.74
N TRP A 202 -29.01 -11.22 -24.69
CA TRP A 202 -28.56 -10.37 -25.79
C TRP A 202 -28.09 -9.00 -25.30
N LYS A 203 -28.79 -8.33 -24.38
CA LYS A 203 -28.31 -7.07 -23.76
C LYS A 203 -26.99 -7.26 -23.01
N ILE A 204 -26.84 -8.37 -22.30
CA ILE A 204 -25.57 -8.73 -21.64
C ILE A 204 -24.50 -9.07 -22.69
N LYS A 205 -24.87 -9.73 -23.79
CA LYS A 205 -23.97 -10.12 -24.89
C LYS A 205 -23.49 -8.91 -25.68
N GLU A 206 -24.34 -7.96 -26.02
CA GLU A 206 -24.02 -6.72 -26.74
C GLU A 206 -23.14 -5.78 -25.90
N GLY A 207 -23.43 -5.67 -24.60
CA GLY A 207 -22.52 -5.00 -23.65
C GLY A 207 -21.19 -5.74 -23.48
N ARG A 208 -21.19 -7.08 -23.59
CA ARG A 208 -19.97 -7.90 -23.66
C ARG A 208 -19.24 -7.70 -24.98
N ASP A 209 -19.95 -7.53 -26.08
CA ASP A 209 -19.42 -7.45 -27.44
C ASP A 209 -18.71 -6.12 -27.66
N ARG A 210 -19.31 -5.02 -27.19
CA ARG A 210 -18.65 -3.71 -27.15
C ARG A 210 -17.39 -3.74 -26.28
N LYS A 211 -17.47 -4.39 -25.11
CA LYS A 211 -16.32 -4.60 -24.22
C LYS A 211 -15.27 -5.53 -24.83
N SER A 212 -15.65 -6.56 -25.60
CA SER A 212 -14.70 -7.44 -26.28
C SER A 212 -14.06 -6.74 -27.45
N ILE A 213 -14.78 -5.95 -28.24
CA ILE A 213 -14.22 -5.11 -29.30
C ILE A 213 -13.24 -4.09 -28.71
N GLU A 214 -13.58 -3.42 -27.61
CA GLU A 214 -12.68 -2.50 -26.93
C GLU A 214 -11.44 -3.23 -26.38
N LYS A 215 -11.64 -4.42 -25.79
CA LYS A 215 -10.56 -5.28 -25.31
C LYS A 215 -9.70 -5.78 -26.45
N ASP A 216 -10.25 -6.11 -27.60
CA ASP A 216 -9.55 -6.61 -28.77
C ASP A 216 -8.75 -5.49 -29.44
N ASN A 217 -9.31 -4.28 -29.51
CA ASN A 217 -8.59 -3.09 -29.92
C ASN A 217 -7.43 -2.76 -28.96
N LYS A 218 -7.67 -2.87 -27.64
CA LYS A 218 -6.62 -2.71 -26.64
C LYS A 218 -5.55 -3.80 -26.77
N ASN A 219 -5.95 -5.05 -26.97
CA ASN A 219 -5.05 -6.18 -27.18
C ASN A 219 -4.26 -6.04 -28.49
N MET A 220 -4.86 -5.51 -29.55
CA MET A 220 -4.18 -5.22 -30.80
C MET A 220 -3.11 -4.15 -30.59
N LYS A 221 -3.45 -3.05 -29.92
CA LYS A 221 -2.48 -2.00 -29.54
C LYS A 221 -1.38 -2.56 -28.64
N MET A 222 -1.73 -3.34 -27.62
CA MET A 222 -0.76 -3.99 -26.73
C MET A 222 0.16 -4.95 -27.49
N ARG A 223 -0.36 -5.77 -28.40
CA ARG A 223 0.44 -6.67 -29.25
C ARG A 223 1.37 -5.87 -30.17
N HIS A 224 0.88 -4.80 -30.77
CA HIS A 224 1.67 -3.92 -31.62
C HIS A 224 2.82 -3.27 -30.82
N TYR A 225 2.53 -2.73 -29.64
CA TYR A 225 3.56 -2.19 -28.75
C TYR A 225 4.53 -3.27 -28.28
N TYR A 226 4.02 -4.43 -27.87
CA TYR A 226 4.82 -5.57 -27.42
C TYR A 226 5.80 -6.02 -28.51
N TYR A 227 5.34 -6.14 -29.76
CA TYR A 227 6.18 -6.45 -30.92
C TYR A 227 7.34 -5.45 -31.08
N HIS A 228 7.06 -4.15 -31.00
CA HIS A 228 8.09 -3.12 -31.08
C HIS A 228 9.03 -3.12 -29.86
N CYS A 229 8.53 -3.49 -28.67
CA CYS A 229 9.37 -3.67 -27.49
C CYS A 229 10.30 -4.88 -27.60
N GLU A 230 9.85 -5.98 -28.21
CA GLU A 230 10.70 -7.16 -28.46
C GLU A 230 11.83 -6.87 -29.46
N LEU A 231 11.58 -6.00 -30.45
CA LEU A 231 12.62 -5.58 -31.40
C LEU A 231 13.73 -4.73 -30.76
N ASN A 232 13.46 -4.07 -29.63
CA ASN A 232 14.43 -3.25 -28.91
C ASN A 232 14.27 -3.36 -27.37
N PRO A 233 14.69 -4.50 -26.78
CA PRO A 233 14.51 -4.74 -25.36
C PRO A 233 15.28 -3.74 -24.50
N LYS A 234 16.50 -3.37 -24.90
CA LYS A 234 17.34 -2.40 -24.18
C LYS A 234 16.71 -1.00 -24.14
N GLY A 235 16.14 -0.56 -25.26
CA GLY A 235 15.43 0.73 -25.32
C GLY A 235 14.17 0.75 -24.47
N PHE A 236 13.42 -0.36 -24.45
CA PHE A 236 12.23 -0.49 -23.61
C PHE A 236 12.56 -0.51 -22.12
N GLU A 237 13.60 -1.25 -21.70
CA GLU A 237 14.07 -1.25 -20.31
C GLU A 237 14.46 0.15 -19.83
N ARG A 238 15.17 0.90 -20.68
CA ARG A 238 15.51 2.30 -20.39
C ARG A 238 14.27 3.18 -20.26
N LEU A 239 13.34 3.11 -21.20
CA LEU A 239 12.09 3.89 -21.16
C LEU A 239 11.24 3.55 -19.93
N LYS A 240 11.19 2.27 -19.56
CA LYS A 240 10.53 1.80 -18.34
C LYS A 240 11.17 2.41 -17.09
N ALA A 241 12.51 2.41 -17.00
CA ALA A 241 13.23 3.01 -15.88
C ALA A 241 13.01 4.54 -15.81
N GLU A 242 13.05 5.23 -16.94
CA GLU A 242 12.80 6.68 -17.03
C GLU A 242 11.36 7.03 -16.60
N ASN A 243 10.37 6.25 -17.04
CA ASN A 243 8.97 6.46 -16.65
C ASN A 243 8.76 6.25 -15.15
N PHE A 244 9.31 5.19 -14.56
CA PHE A 244 9.21 4.98 -13.11
C PHE A 244 9.87 6.09 -12.31
N LYS A 245 11.05 6.55 -12.74
CA LYS A 245 11.73 7.67 -12.10
C LYS A 245 10.85 8.92 -12.12
N LYS A 246 10.24 9.24 -13.27
CA LYS A 246 9.37 10.41 -13.41
C LYS A 246 8.10 10.29 -12.58
N GLU A 247 7.45 9.13 -12.58
CA GLU A 247 6.27 8.86 -11.75
C GLU A 247 6.59 9.04 -10.26
N GLU A 248 7.78 8.60 -9.83
CA GLU A 248 8.23 8.73 -8.45
C GLU A 248 8.54 10.20 -8.09
N GLU A 249 9.24 10.93 -8.95
CA GLU A 249 9.49 12.37 -8.79
C GLU A 249 8.19 13.18 -8.66
N GLU A 250 7.19 12.87 -9.50
CA GLU A 250 5.86 13.48 -9.45
C GLU A 250 5.13 13.12 -8.16
N ARG A 251 5.21 11.85 -7.71
CA ARG A 251 4.60 11.39 -6.45
C ARG A 251 5.19 12.09 -5.24
N ILE A 252 6.51 12.19 -5.14
CA ILE A 252 7.23 12.86 -4.04
C ILE A 252 6.86 14.35 -4.01
N ARG A 253 6.84 15.01 -5.18
CA ARG A 253 6.45 16.43 -5.27
C ARG A 253 5.00 16.64 -4.84
N ALA A 254 4.07 15.84 -5.36
CA ALA A 254 2.66 15.93 -5.00
C ALA A 254 2.43 15.63 -3.51
N LYS A 255 3.21 14.72 -2.91
CA LYS A 255 3.15 14.45 -1.47
C LYS A 255 3.62 15.66 -0.67
N LYS A 256 4.74 16.29 -1.03
CA LYS A 256 5.21 17.53 -0.38
C LYS A 256 4.20 18.66 -0.47
N GLU A 257 3.57 18.86 -1.63
CA GLU A 257 2.52 19.86 -1.82
C GLU A 257 1.31 19.62 -0.91
N LYS A 258 0.86 18.36 -0.79
CA LYS A 258 -0.23 18.00 0.13
C LYS A 258 0.12 18.26 1.59
N ILE A 259 1.35 17.94 2.01
CA ILE A 259 1.81 18.20 3.39
C ILE A 259 1.88 19.71 3.64
N SER A 260 2.29 20.51 2.66
CA SER A 260 2.36 21.98 2.80
C SER A 260 0.99 22.66 2.88
N GLN A 261 -0.08 21.98 2.46
CA GLN A 261 -1.45 22.50 2.49
C GLN A 261 -2.25 22.05 3.73
N SER A 262 -1.72 21.08 4.49
CA SER A 262 -2.29 20.57 5.74
C SER A 262 -1.80 21.34 6.95
#